data_AF-A0A973LQA2-F1
#
_entry.id   AF-A0A973LQA2-F1
#
_cell.length_a   1.000
_cell.length_b   1.000
_cell.length_c   1.000
_cell.angle_alpha   90.00
_cell.angle_beta   90.00
_cell.angle_gamma   90.00
#
_symmetry.space_group_name_H-M   'P 1'
#
loop_
_entity.id
_entity.type
_entity.pdbx_description
1 polymer ?
#
loop_
_entity_poly.entity_id
_entity_poly.type
_entity_poly.pdbx_seq_one_letter_code
_entity_poly.pdbx_strand_id
1 'polypeptide(L)'
;MRVPALREAVARTETYVPGDSRRLPDTNTLLNRHGVIGVKTGSGTAAGGNLMWASRVRGRLVLGVILGQAAHTDPVAAKEAALEAGGRMSAAVEQWLIGRLDATGTSATGTRG
;
A
#
# COMPACT_ATOMS: atom_id res chain seq x y z
N MET A 1 -0.31 2.70 -12.21
CA MET A 1 -1.07 1.60 -12.88
C MET A 1 -1.82 2.16 -14.08
N ARG A 2 -1.64 1.59 -15.28
CA ARG A 2 -2.19 2.13 -16.54
C ARG A 2 -3.66 1.77 -16.77
N VAL A 3 -4.07 0.55 -16.38
CA VAL A 3 -5.44 0.04 -16.57
C VAL A 3 -6.42 0.72 -15.59
N PRO A 4 -7.43 1.48 -16.06
CA PRO A 4 -8.39 2.16 -15.19
C PRO A 4 -9.23 1.21 -14.35
N ALA A 5 -9.77 0.16 -14.95
CA ALA A 5 -10.58 -0.84 -14.26
C ALA A 5 -9.84 -1.50 -13.09
N LEU A 6 -8.55 -1.79 -13.26
CA LEU A 6 -7.72 -2.34 -12.18
C LEU A 6 -7.52 -1.32 -11.05
N ARG A 7 -7.31 -0.04 -11.36
CA ARG A 7 -7.19 1.01 -10.33
C ARG A 7 -8.47 1.14 -9.52
N GLU A 8 -9.62 1.08 -10.19
CA GLU A 8 -10.91 1.15 -9.53
C GLU A 8 -11.14 -0.06 -8.64
N ALA A 9 -10.84 -1.27 -9.14
CA ALA A 9 -11.04 -2.50 -8.38
C ALA A 9 -10.22 -2.53 -7.09
N VAL A 10 -8.93 -2.16 -7.13
CA VAL A 10 -8.03 -2.25 -5.96
C VAL A 10 -8.16 -1.07 -4.98
N ALA A 11 -8.89 -0.02 -5.36
CA ALA A 11 -9.15 1.13 -4.49
C ALA A 11 -10.45 0.98 -3.67
N ARG A 12 -11.23 -0.07 -3.91
CA ARG A 12 -12.48 -0.34 -3.19
C ARG A 12 -12.19 -0.93 -1.83
N THR A 13 -12.73 -0.32 -0.77
CA THR A 13 -12.61 -0.81 0.61
C THR A 13 -13.49 -2.03 0.89
N GLU A 14 -14.51 -2.25 0.05
CA GLU A 14 -15.43 -3.37 0.11
C GLU A 14 -16.09 -3.57 -1.27
N THR A 15 -16.69 -4.74 -1.46
CA THR A 15 -17.54 -5.03 -2.62
C THR A 15 -18.73 -5.89 -2.20
N TYR A 16 -19.70 -6.05 -3.10
CA TYR A 16 -20.79 -7.00 -2.97
C TYR A 16 -20.75 -8.00 -4.13
N VAL A 17 -21.39 -9.16 -3.96
CA VAL A 17 -21.61 -10.13 -5.03
C VAL A 17 -23.07 -9.98 -5.48
N PRO A 18 -23.35 -9.83 -6.80
CA PRO A 18 -24.73 -9.79 -7.27
C PRO A 18 -25.53 -11.01 -6.80
N GLY A 19 -26.69 -10.78 -6.19
CA GLY A 19 -27.52 -11.84 -5.60
C GLY A 19 -27.14 -12.25 -4.17
N ASP A 20 -26.11 -11.65 -3.58
CA ASP A 20 -25.70 -11.84 -2.19
C ASP A 20 -25.82 -10.51 -1.43
N SER A 21 -26.44 -10.53 -0.24
CA SER A 21 -26.58 -9.35 0.61
C SER A 21 -25.31 -9.02 1.41
N ARG A 22 -24.32 -9.91 1.43
CA ARG A 22 -23.08 -9.72 2.18
C ARG A 22 -22.17 -8.68 1.53
N ARG A 23 -21.56 -7.87 2.39
CA ARG A 23 -20.42 -7.02 2.06
C ARG A 23 -19.13 -7.80 2.28
N LEU A 24 -18.24 -7.75 1.28
CA LEU A 24 -16.92 -8.37 1.30
C LEU A 24 -15.88 -7.26 1.50
N PRO A 25 -15.30 -7.12 2.70
CA PRO A 25 -14.29 -6.11 2.96
C PRO A 25 -12.98 -6.46 2.24
N ASP A 26 -12.22 -5.43 1.85
CA ASP A 26 -10.85 -5.64 1.38
C ASP A 26 -9.99 -6.16 2.54
N THR A 27 -9.23 -7.22 2.25
CA THR A 27 -8.24 -7.82 3.15
C THR A 27 -6.96 -7.00 3.29
N ASN A 28 -6.71 -6.02 2.41
CA ASN A 28 -5.59 -5.11 2.53
C ASN A 28 -5.92 -3.99 3.55
N THR A 29 -5.53 -4.21 4.80
CA THR A 29 -5.78 -3.26 5.90
C THR A 29 -4.96 -1.96 5.79
N LEU A 30 -4.04 -1.87 4.83
CA LEU A 30 -3.29 -0.64 4.55
C LEU A 30 -4.00 0.33 3.62
N LEU A 31 -5.10 -0.08 2.97
CA LEU A 31 -5.84 0.83 2.08
C LEU A 31 -6.23 2.11 2.84
N ASN A 32 -5.97 3.26 2.23
CA ASN A 32 -6.15 4.61 2.80
C ASN A 32 -5.22 4.98 3.97
N ARG A 33 -4.19 4.19 4.27
CA ARG A 33 -3.12 4.56 5.23
C ARG A 33 -1.88 4.99 4.47
N HIS A 34 -1.18 6.02 4.93
CA HIS A 34 0.09 6.48 4.33
C HIS A 34 0.01 6.75 2.81
N GLY A 35 -1.13 7.30 2.38
CA GLY A 35 -1.43 7.55 0.96
C GLY A 35 -1.63 6.28 0.11
N VAL A 36 -1.75 5.09 0.71
CA VAL A 36 -1.94 3.82 0.00
C VAL A 36 -3.32 3.76 -0.67
N ILE A 37 -3.32 3.37 -1.96
CA ILE A 37 -4.48 3.33 -2.87
C ILE A 37 -4.73 1.93 -3.48
N GLY A 38 -4.11 0.87 -2.92
CA GLY A 38 -4.10 -0.50 -3.44
C GLY A 38 -2.86 -1.27 -2.94
N VAL A 39 -2.52 -2.49 -3.36
CA VAL A 39 -2.99 -3.25 -4.52
C VAL A 39 -3.49 -4.63 -4.09
N LYS A 40 -2.65 -5.47 -3.45
CA LYS A 40 -3.10 -6.82 -3.07
C LYS A 40 -2.18 -7.53 -2.07
N THR A 41 -2.81 -8.26 -1.16
CA THR A 41 -2.21 -9.28 -0.28
C THR A 41 -2.24 -10.68 -0.90
N GLY A 42 -1.25 -11.52 -0.62
CA GLY A 42 -1.27 -12.94 -0.97
C GLY A 42 -0.46 -13.74 0.04
N SER A 43 -0.94 -14.92 0.43
CA SER A 43 -0.21 -15.78 1.35
C SER A 43 -0.43 -17.25 1.07
N GLY A 44 0.57 -18.06 1.43
CA GLY A 44 0.50 -19.52 1.40
C GLY A 44 1.67 -20.11 2.16
N THR A 45 1.55 -21.36 2.63
CA THR A 45 2.55 -21.95 3.54
C THR A 45 3.96 -21.90 2.95
N ALA A 46 4.16 -22.35 1.71
CA ALA A 46 5.49 -22.30 1.09
C ALA A 46 5.96 -20.87 0.75
N ALA A 47 5.04 -19.98 0.37
CA ALA A 47 5.35 -18.65 -0.14
C ALA A 47 5.45 -17.57 0.95
N GLY A 48 5.03 -17.87 2.19
CA GLY A 48 4.82 -16.87 3.23
C GLY A 48 3.78 -15.83 2.83
N GLY A 49 3.85 -14.67 3.48
CA GLY A 49 3.01 -13.51 3.21
C GLY A 49 3.68 -12.54 2.25
N ASN A 50 2.87 -12.02 1.35
CA ASN A 50 3.27 -11.13 0.28
C ASN A 50 2.28 -9.97 0.17
N LEU A 51 2.78 -8.80 -0.17
CA LEU A 51 1.98 -7.60 -0.37
C LEU A 51 2.59 -6.77 -1.49
N MET A 52 1.77 -6.39 -2.46
CA MET A 52 2.04 -5.25 -3.33
C MET A 52 1.16 -4.09 -2.90
N TRP A 53 1.76 -2.91 -2.76
CA TRP A 53 1.04 -1.69 -2.45
C TRP A 53 1.43 -0.56 -3.41
N ALA A 54 0.49 0.35 -3.59
CA ALA A 54 0.70 1.59 -4.33
C ALA A 54 0.29 2.75 -3.44
N SER A 55 1.08 3.81 -3.37
CA SER A 55 0.69 5.04 -2.67
C SER A 55 0.79 6.27 -3.56
N ARG A 56 0.01 7.30 -3.24
CA ARG A 56 0.12 8.61 -3.84
C ARG A 56 0.40 9.64 -2.76
N VAL A 57 1.62 10.18 -2.74
CA VAL A 57 2.07 11.18 -1.77
C VAL A 57 2.49 12.43 -2.53
N ARG A 58 1.81 13.57 -2.26
CA ARG A 58 2.01 14.86 -2.95
C ARG A 58 2.15 14.72 -4.48
N GLY A 59 1.21 14.00 -5.10
CA GLY A 59 1.17 13.81 -6.56
C GLY A 59 2.12 12.74 -7.13
N ARG A 60 3.05 12.22 -6.32
CA ARG A 60 3.97 11.15 -6.74
C ARG A 60 3.36 9.78 -6.48
N LEU A 61 3.40 8.92 -7.51
CA LEU A 61 3.04 7.51 -7.38
C LEU A 61 4.28 6.72 -6.90
N VAL A 62 4.12 5.96 -5.83
CA VAL A 62 5.12 4.98 -5.36
C VAL A 62 4.52 3.58 -5.40
N LEU A 63 5.34 2.60 -5.75
CA LEU A 63 5.00 1.17 -5.71
C LEU A 63 5.97 0.49 -4.75
N GLY A 64 5.44 -0.37 -3.87
CA GLY A 64 6.23 -1.18 -2.96
C GLY A 64 5.80 -2.64 -3.00
N VAL A 65 6.76 -3.53 -2.74
CA VAL A 65 6.55 -4.98 -2.74
C VAL A 65 7.24 -5.58 -1.52
N ILE A 66 6.51 -6.40 -0.78
CA ILE A 66 6.98 -7.21 0.35
C ILE A 66 6.76 -8.67 -0.02
N LEU A 67 7.78 -9.51 0.14
CA LEU A 67 7.71 -10.93 -0.20
C LEU A 67 8.18 -11.83 0.95
N GLY A 68 7.66 -13.05 1.01
CA GLY A 68 8.21 -14.15 1.81
C GLY A 68 8.18 -13.94 3.33
N GLN A 69 7.29 -13.09 3.86
CA GLN A 69 7.22 -12.87 5.30
C GLN A 69 6.69 -14.12 5.99
N ALA A 70 7.43 -14.65 6.97
CA ALA A 70 7.11 -15.91 7.64
C ALA A 70 6.79 -17.06 6.65
N ALA A 71 7.70 -17.32 5.70
CA ALA A 71 7.59 -18.50 4.85
C ALA A 71 7.67 -19.80 5.68
N HIS A 72 7.00 -20.85 5.20
CA HIS A 72 6.85 -22.15 5.84
C HIS A 72 6.07 -22.15 7.16
N THR A 73 5.29 -21.10 7.42
CA THR A 73 4.40 -20.99 8.60
C THR A 73 2.92 -20.94 8.21
N ASP A 74 2.05 -20.68 9.19
CA ASP A 74 0.63 -20.42 8.97
C ASP A 74 0.41 -19.24 7.99
N PRO A 75 -0.40 -19.40 6.92
CA PRO A 75 -0.65 -18.34 5.94
C PRO A 75 -1.35 -17.09 6.47
N VAL A 76 -2.11 -17.18 7.56
CA VAL A 76 -2.78 -16.01 8.16
C VAL A 76 -1.76 -15.16 8.89
N ALA A 77 -0.95 -15.76 9.76
CA ALA A 77 0.15 -15.08 10.45
C ALA A 77 1.15 -14.48 9.45
N ALA A 78 1.47 -15.21 8.39
CA ALA A 78 2.35 -14.74 7.33
C ALA A 78 1.78 -13.50 6.60
N LYS A 79 0.47 -13.48 6.30
CA LYS A 79 -0.21 -12.31 5.72
C LYS A 79 -0.14 -11.10 6.65
N GLU A 80 -0.34 -11.30 7.95
CA GLU A 80 -0.24 -10.23 8.95
C GLU A 80 1.18 -9.64 8.99
N ALA A 81 2.22 -10.48 8.98
CA ALA A 81 3.61 -10.03 8.91
C ALA A 81 3.90 -9.21 7.64
N ALA A 82 3.32 -9.59 6.49
CA ALA A 82 3.43 -8.82 5.25
C ALA A 82 2.74 -7.46 5.32
N LEU A 83 1.56 -7.39 5.94
CA LEU A 83 0.83 -6.14 6.18
C LEU A 83 1.59 -5.23 7.15
N GLU A 84 2.18 -5.79 8.21
CA GLU A 84 2.97 -5.04 9.18
C GLU A 84 4.24 -4.45 8.55
N ALA A 85 5.00 -5.26 7.80
CA ALA A 85 6.16 -4.80 7.06
C ALA A 85 5.79 -3.75 6.00
N GLY A 86 4.68 -3.95 5.28
CA GLY A 86 4.15 -2.97 4.34
C GLY A 86 3.73 -1.66 5.00
N GLY A 87 3.12 -1.72 6.18
CA GLY A 87 2.76 -0.57 7.00
C GLY A 87 3.99 0.26 7.36
N ARG A 88 5.04 -0.38 7.89
CA ARG A 88 6.31 0.30 8.19
C ARG A 88 6.94 0.93 6.96
N MET A 89 7.01 0.20 5.85
CA MET A 89 7.65 0.68 4.62
C MET A 89 6.88 1.86 4.03
N SER A 90 5.56 1.77 3.92
CA SER A 90 4.71 2.83 3.36
C SER A 90 4.75 4.10 4.21
N ALA A 91 4.73 3.97 5.55
CA ALA A 91 4.89 5.09 6.47
C ALA A 91 6.26 5.79 6.31
N ALA A 92 7.35 5.02 6.26
CA ALA A 92 8.69 5.57 6.08
C ALA A 92 8.85 6.31 4.75
N VAL A 93 8.28 5.75 3.66
CA VAL A 93 8.27 6.38 2.34
C VAL A 93 7.48 7.69 2.34
N GLU A 94 6.31 7.72 2.96
CA GLU A 94 5.50 8.94 3.09
C GLU A 94 6.28 10.04 3.81
N GLN A 95 6.86 9.73 4.97
CA GLN A 95 7.66 10.67 5.74
C GLN A 95 8.87 11.19 4.96
N TRP A 96 9.59 10.30 4.28
CA TRP A 96 10.74 10.67 3.46
C TRP A 96 10.35 11.59 2.29
N LEU A 97 9.24 11.30 1.62
CA LEU A 97 8.74 12.14 0.52
C LEU A 97 8.29 13.51 1.01
N ILE A 98 7.60 13.59 2.14
CA ILE A 98 7.18 14.85 2.75
C ILE A 98 8.42 15.68 3.11
N GLY A 99 9.36 15.11 3.86
CA GLY A 99 10.57 15.82 4.29
C GLY A 99 11.45 16.31 3.13
N ARG A 100 11.57 15.53 2.06
CA ARG A 100 12.28 15.96 0.85
C ARG A 100 11.61 17.12 0.14
N LEU A 101 10.29 17.08 0.02
CA LEU A 101 9.53 18.11 -0.70
C LEU A 101 9.59 19.44 0.06
N ASP A 102 9.52 19.38 1.39
CA ASP A 102 9.67 20.55 2.25
C ASP A 102 11.08 21.17 2.10
N ALA A 103 12.14 20.35 2.10
CA ALA A 103 13.51 20.82 1.88
C ALA A 103 13.70 21.53 0.52
N THR A 104 13.14 20.99 -0.57
CA THR A 104 13.19 21.63 -1.89
C THR A 104 12.35 22.91 -2.00
N GLY A 105 11.27 23.03 -1.24
CA GLY A 105 10.43 24.24 -1.20
C GLY A 105 11.13 25.41 -0.51
N THR A 106 11.90 25.15 0.54
CA THR A 106 12.68 26.17 1.26
C THR A 106 13.87 26.69 0.45
N SER A 107 14.46 25.90 -0.44
CA SER A 107 15.58 26.36 -1.29
C SER A 107 15.19 27.35 -2.40
N ALA A 108 13.91 27.38 -2.80
CA ALA A 108 13.46 28.21 -3.93
C ALA A 108 13.18 29.69 -3.56
N THR A 109 13.11 30.03 -2.27
CA THR A 109 12.84 31.39 -1.78
C THR A 109 14.10 32.18 -1.38
N GLY A 110 15.29 31.58 -1.47
CA GLY A 110 16.54 32.16 -0.97
C GLY A 110 17.53 32.60 -2.04
N THR A 111 17.17 33.52 -2.95
CA THR A 111 18.15 34.42 -3.62
C THR A 111 17.44 35.57 -4.32
N ARG A 112 17.25 36.68 -3.59
CA ARG A 112 17.24 38.05 -4.13
C ARG A 112 17.86 38.95 -3.05
N GLY A 113 19.15 39.22 -3.20
CA GLY A 113 19.94 40.22 -2.50
C GLY A 113 20.92 40.80 -3.50
#